data_AF-A0A2M6W7J2-F1
#
_entry.id   AF-A0A2M6W7J2-F1
#
_cell.length_a   1.000
_cell.length_b   1.000
_cell.length_c   1.000
_cell.angle_alpha   90.00
_cell.angle_beta   90.00
_cell.angle_gamma   90.00
#
_symmetry.space_group_name_H-M   'P 1'
#
loop_
_entity.id
_entity.type
_entity.pdbx_description
1 polymer ?
#
loop_
_entity_poly.entity_id
_entity_poly.type
_entity_poly.pdbx_seq_one_letter_code
_entity_poly.pdbx_strand_id
1 'polypeptide(L)'
;MASIVRQLNDTELREKNLVYFGFDTQEMEGFWNALHEYFNEASPSDDRQYWWSFFRWYTDATWQDMTRIDRDVFERIAVGRQIPMALILGFDVWNRIMAYLSLKGLDEEDTQNLYVKIRVAFLNSEAIVGYGKGNSEIKIVDLIKELTLINSRGRDSMAMAEFYEKIKNLLFPSNDSWLKEFIDVDYKEAVMKMVDLMDFFITVESDDLPGIMDMYLHSELYPTASTVAPTSAKQVQSISFNQPETVKEKKVVLPAKKTEVKAIVSTPTPIPPKPVKPPVPSYLDIKKEVNLVFKKDQDGEFVDLDGVLNKLSELAVKYSDNKIAELYYFDEKENKFKWGV
;
A
#
# COMPACT_ATOMS: atom_id res chain seq x y z
N MET A 1 -10.67 -13.98 24.98
CA MET A 1 -11.62 -14.90 24.31
C MET A 1 -10.83 -15.75 23.31
N ALA A 2 -11.29 -16.95 22.94
CA ALA A 2 -10.63 -17.69 21.86
C ALA A 2 -10.86 -16.93 20.55
N SER A 3 -9.79 -16.52 19.88
CA SER A 3 -9.89 -15.82 18.60
C SER A 3 -10.62 -16.71 17.58
N ILE A 4 -11.62 -16.16 16.91
CA ILE A 4 -12.29 -16.85 15.79
C ILE A 4 -11.35 -17.03 14.59
N VAL A 5 -10.28 -16.24 14.55
CA VAL A 5 -9.29 -16.22 13.47
C VAL A 5 -8.28 -17.34 13.70
N ARG A 6 -8.18 -18.24 12.72
CA ARG A 6 -7.20 -19.32 12.66
C ARG A 6 -6.84 -19.65 11.22
N GLN A 7 -5.76 -20.39 11.00
CA GLN A 7 -5.49 -20.90 9.66
C GLN A 7 -6.60 -21.89 9.26
N LEU A 8 -7.18 -21.68 8.09
CA LEU A 8 -8.14 -22.60 7.47
C LEU A 8 -7.41 -23.41 6.40
N ASN A 9 -7.74 -24.70 6.29
CA ASN A 9 -7.36 -25.47 5.10
C ASN A 9 -8.31 -25.18 3.93
N ASP A 10 -7.97 -25.65 2.73
CA ASP A 10 -8.71 -25.35 1.50
C ASP A 10 -10.19 -25.76 1.56
N THR A 11 -10.48 -26.91 2.18
CA THR A 11 -11.86 -27.41 2.34
C THR A 11 -12.65 -26.50 3.29
N GLU A 12 -12.07 -26.21 4.46
CA GLU A 12 -12.68 -25.33 5.45
C GLU A 12 -12.92 -23.93 4.87
N LEU A 13 -11.97 -23.42 4.08
CA LEU A 13 -12.11 -22.11 3.44
C LEU A 13 -13.32 -22.07 2.49
N ARG A 14 -13.48 -23.07 1.63
CA ARG A 14 -14.62 -23.16 0.70
C ARG A 14 -15.95 -23.28 1.46
N GLU A 15 -16.01 -24.15 2.46
CA GLU A 15 -17.21 -24.33 3.28
C GLU A 15 -17.61 -23.04 4.00
N LYS A 16 -16.63 -22.39 4.65
CA LYS A 16 -16.87 -21.13 5.38
C LYS A 16 -17.20 -19.98 4.45
N ASN A 17 -16.67 -19.96 3.23
CA ASN A 17 -17.02 -18.96 2.23
C ASN A 17 -18.50 -19.05 1.83
N LEU A 18 -19.03 -20.28 1.66
CA LEU A 18 -20.46 -20.47 1.40
C LEU A 18 -21.34 -20.01 2.56
N VAL A 19 -20.91 -20.28 3.80
CA VAL A 19 -21.61 -19.81 5.00
C VAL A 19 -21.60 -18.29 5.08
N TYR A 20 -20.46 -17.66 4.84
CA TYR A 20 -20.30 -16.20 4.84
C TYR A 20 -21.29 -15.51 3.88
N PHE A 21 -21.42 -16.02 2.65
CA PHE A 21 -22.38 -15.47 1.69
C PHE A 21 -23.85 -15.69 2.06
N GLY A 22 -24.11 -16.60 3.01
CA GLY A 22 -25.45 -16.86 3.53
C GLY A 22 -25.83 -16.02 4.75
N PHE A 23 -24.93 -15.17 5.27
CA PHE A 23 -25.21 -14.39 6.47
C PHE A 23 -26.32 -13.36 6.25
N ASP A 24 -27.22 -13.28 7.22
CA ASP A 24 -28.12 -12.15 7.34
C ASP A 24 -27.41 -10.90 7.91
N THR A 25 -28.13 -9.78 8.02
CA THR A 25 -27.57 -8.52 8.52
C THR A 25 -27.02 -8.62 9.94
N GLN A 26 -27.69 -9.35 10.83
CA GLN A 26 -27.28 -9.47 12.24
C GLN A 26 -26.08 -10.42 12.37
N GLU A 27 -26.07 -11.52 11.62
CA GLU A 27 -24.93 -12.43 11.54
C GLU A 27 -23.69 -11.73 10.98
N MET A 28 -23.87 -10.94 9.92
CA MET A 28 -22.79 -10.15 9.33
C MET A 28 -22.22 -9.14 10.32
N GLU A 29 -23.06 -8.46 11.09
CA GLU A 29 -22.62 -7.51 12.12
C GLU A 29 -21.85 -8.20 13.25
N GLY A 30 -22.38 -9.31 13.77
CA GLY A 30 -21.69 -10.10 14.80
C GLY A 30 -20.35 -10.64 14.31
N PHE A 31 -20.29 -11.09 13.05
CA PHE A 31 -19.08 -11.56 12.43
C PHE A 31 -18.07 -10.44 12.21
N TRP A 32 -18.51 -9.30 11.69
CA TRP A 32 -17.66 -8.13 11.51
C TRP A 32 -17.05 -7.67 12.83
N ASN A 33 -17.84 -7.59 13.91
CA ASN A 33 -17.35 -7.22 15.24
C ASN A 33 -16.25 -8.18 15.74
N ALA A 34 -16.43 -9.49 15.55
CA ALA A 34 -15.44 -10.48 15.96
C ALA A 34 -14.14 -10.41 15.13
N LEU A 35 -14.24 -10.08 13.84
CA LEU A 35 -13.07 -9.83 12.99
C LEU A 35 -12.40 -8.51 13.34
N HIS A 36 -13.19 -7.46 13.61
CA HIS A 36 -12.71 -6.16 14.02
C HIS A 36 -11.90 -6.26 15.30
N GLU A 37 -12.40 -6.94 16.34
CA GLU A 37 -11.68 -7.15 17.61
C GLU A 37 -10.28 -7.72 17.37
N TYR A 38 -10.16 -8.71 16.48
CA TYR A 38 -8.87 -9.31 16.13
C TYR A 38 -7.98 -8.36 15.31
N PHE A 39 -8.46 -7.90 14.15
CA PHE A 39 -7.63 -7.12 13.22
C PHE A 39 -7.31 -5.72 13.72
N ASN A 40 -8.08 -5.18 14.66
CA ASN A 40 -7.83 -3.91 15.31
C ASN A 40 -6.50 -3.88 16.10
N GLU A 41 -6.11 -5.04 16.65
CA GLU A 41 -4.88 -5.23 17.42
C GLU A 41 -3.79 -5.96 16.62
N ALA A 42 -4.17 -6.69 15.57
CA ALA A 42 -3.26 -7.44 14.72
C ALA A 42 -2.31 -6.53 13.93
N SER A 43 -1.10 -7.03 13.65
CA SER A 43 -0.12 -6.34 12.81
C SER A 43 -0.51 -6.38 11.33
N PRO A 44 -0.01 -5.48 10.48
CA PRO A 44 -0.23 -5.54 9.03
C PRO A 44 0.25 -6.85 8.39
N SER A 45 1.24 -7.53 8.97
CA SER A 45 1.71 -8.83 8.48
C SER A 45 0.67 -9.94 8.66
N ASP A 46 -0.19 -9.84 9.69
CA ASP A 46 -1.28 -10.80 9.92
C ASP A 46 -2.35 -10.72 8.82
N ASP A 47 -2.54 -9.55 8.21
CA ASP A 47 -3.48 -9.35 7.10
C ASP A 47 -3.16 -10.30 5.94
N ARG A 48 -1.87 -10.46 5.62
CA ARG A 48 -1.40 -11.37 4.56
C ARG A 48 -1.51 -12.83 4.95
N GLN A 49 -1.40 -13.18 6.23
CA GLN A 49 -1.61 -14.56 6.68
C GLN A 49 -3.06 -15.02 6.40
N TYR A 50 -4.03 -14.12 6.60
CA TYR A 50 -5.45 -14.41 6.42
C TYR A 50 -6.04 -13.81 5.14
N TRP A 51 -5.18 -13.55 4.15
CA TRP A 51 -5.51 -12.79 2.94
C TRP A 51 -6.74 -13.34 2.21
N TRP A 52 -6.84 -14.67 2.06
CA TRP A 52 -7.95 -15.29 1.31
C TRP A 52 -9.14 -15.70 2.17
N SER A 53 -9.06 -15.52 3.50
CA SER A 53 -10.07 -15.95 4.47
C SER A 53 -10.61 -14.77 5.27
N PHE A 54 -10.23 -14.67 6.54
CA PHE A 54 -10.76 -13.73 7.51
C PHE A 54 -10.49 -12.28 7.15
N PHE A 55 -9.32 -11.95 6.59
CA PHE A 55 -9.03 -10.57 6.21
C PHE A 55 -9.84 -10.13 4.98
N ARG A 56 -10.06 -11.06 4.02
CA ARG A 56 -10.93 -10.81 2.86
C ARG A 56 -12.37 -10.55 3.29
N TRP A 57 -12.95 -11.43 4.11
CA TRP A 57 -14.32 -11.26 4.59
C TRP A 57 -14.47 -10.02 5.46
N TYR A 58 -13.46 -9.71 6.28
CA TYR A 58 -13.44 -8.49 7.06
C TYR A 58 -13.45 -7.24 6.17
N THR A 59 -12.64 -7.24 5.11
CA THR A 59 -12.62 -6.16 4.13
C THR A 59 -13.95 -6.06 3.41
N ASP A 60 -14.49 -7.16 2.89
CA ASP A 60 -15.78 -7.16 2.19
C ASP A 60 -16.90 -6.59 3.08
N ALA A 61 -17.02 -7.07 4.32
CA ALA A 61 -18.00 -6.56 5.28
C ALA A 61 -17.79 -5.07 5.62
N THR A 62 -16.56 -4.62 5.84
CA THR A 62 -16.27 -3.19 6.11
C THR A 62 -16.70 -2.30 4.95
N TRP A 63 -16.37 -2.68 3.71
CA TRP A 63 -16.58 -1.83 2.54
C TRP A 63 -18.01 -1.90 1.97
N GLN A 64 -18.78 -2.94 2.31
CA GLN A 64 -20.21 -3.02 1.99
C GLN A 64 -21.06 -2.06 2.82
N ASP A 65 -20.77 -1.89 4.11
CA ASP A 65 -21.54 -1.01 5.01
C ASP A 65 -20.68 0.03 5.72
N MET A 66 -20.14 0.96 4.92
CA MET A 66 -19.30 2.03 5.45
C MET A 66 -20.07 3.04 6.31
N THR A 67 -21.41 3.03 6.27
CA THR A 67 -22.24 3.97 7.04
C THR A 67 -22.09 3.77 8.54
N ARG A 68 -21.84 2.52 8.96
CA ARG A 68 -21.67 2.12 10.36
C ARG A 68 -20.24 2.25 10.86
N ILE A 69 -19.28 2.45 9.97
CA ILE A 69 -17.86 2.50 10.33
C ILE A 69 -17.54 3.87 10.94
N ASP A 70 -17.00 3.85 12.17
CA ASP A 70 -16.54 5.04 12.86
C ASP A 70 -15.30 5.64 12.19
N ARG A 71 -15.10 6.95 12.37
CA ARG A 71 -14.03 7.71 11.68
C ARG A 71 -12.64 7.12 11.92
N ASP A 72 -12.34 6.78 13.17
CA ASP A 72 -11.05 6.22 13.56
C ASP A 72 -10.81 4.82 12.95
N VAL A 73 -11.87 4.01 12.82
CA VAL A 73 -11.80 2.69 12.17
C VAL A 73 -11.64 2.86 10.67
N PHE A 74 -12.35 3.81 10.07
CA PHE A 74 -12.27 4.08 8.65
C PHE A 74 -10.87 4.53 8.25
N GLU A 75 -10.30 5.51 8.96
CA GLU A 75 -8.95 6.01 8.73
C GLU A 75 -7.90 4.90 8.93
N ARG A 76 -7.85 4.30 10.12
CA ARG A 76 -6.75 3.39 10.48
C ARG A 76 -6.85 2.03 9.83
N ILE A 77 -8.06 1.50 9.66
CA ILE A 77 -8.27 0.13 9.19
C ILE A 77 -8.71 0.12 7.73
N ALA A 78 -9.84 0.76 7.39
CA ALA A 78 -10.36 0.68 6.03
C ALA A 78 -9.35 1.28 5.03
N VAL A 79 -8.95 2.53 5.25
CA VAL A 79 -7.99 3.23 4.40
C VAL A 79 -6.56 2.76 4.69
N GLY A 80 -6.16 2.77 5.96
CA GLY A 80 -4.78 2.47 6.35
C GLY A 80 -4.33 1.03 6.06
N ARG A 81 -5.24 0.06 5.91
CA ARG A 81 -4.88 -1.38 5.77
C ARG A 81 -5.60 -2.11 4.64
N GLN A 82 -6.89 -1.87 4.45
CA GLN A 82 -7.72 -2.76 3.64
C GLN A 82 -7.74 -2.43 2.13
N ILE A 83 -7.24 -1.26 1.70
CA ILE A 83 -7.35 -0.81 0.30
C ILE A 83 -6.88 -1.84 -0.74
N PRO A 84 -5.73 -2.53 -0.59
CA PRO A 84 -5.30 -3.48 -1.62
C PRO A 84 -6.29 -4.64 -1.75
N MET A 85 -6.84 -5.13 -0.63
CA MET A 85 -7.89 -6.16 -0.64
C MET A 85 -9.21 -5.62 -1.18
N ALA A 86 -9.59 -4.39 -0.84
CA ALA A 86 -10.83 -3.77 -1.33
C ALA A 86 -10.80 -3.63 -2.87
N LEU A 87 -9.66 -3.25 -3.43
CA LEU A 87 -9.46 -3.20 -4.89
C LEU A 87 -9.52 -4.59 -5.53
N ILE A 88 -8.91 -5.61 -4.89
CA ILE A 88 -8.99 -7.00 -5.34
C ILE A 88 -10.44 -7.49 -5.31
N LEU A 89 -11.24 -7.07 -4.32
CA LEU A 89 -12.67 -7.38 -4.24
C LEU A 89 -13.55 -6.56 -5.19
N GLY A 90 -12.96 -5.64 -5.96
CA GLY A 90 -13.67 -4.87 -6.98
C GLY A 90 -14.39 -3.62 -6.45
N PHE A 91 -14.15 -3.21 -5.21
CA PHE A 91 -14.70 -1.96 -4.71
C PHE A 91 -14.12 -0.75 -5.45
N ASP A 92 -15.00 0.20 -5.79
CA ASP A 92 -14.58 1.54 -6.18
C ASP A 92 -14.16 2.33 -4.93
N VAL A 93 -12.91 2.12 -4.52
CA VAL A 93 -12.35 2.68 -3.28
C VAL A 93 -12.44 4.21 -3.23
N TRP A 94 -12.18 4.89 -4.35
CA TRP A 94 -12.26 6.35 -4.40
C TRP A 94 -13.70 6.82 -4.17
N ASN A 95 -14.66 6.28 -4.91
CA ASN A 95 -16.07 6.63 -4.76
C ASN A 95 -16.55 6.36 -3.33
N ARG A 96 -16.16 5.22 -2.77
CA ARG A 96 -16.44 4.87 -1.37
C ARG A 96 -15.89 5.93 -0.41
N ILE A 97 -14.63 6.33 -0.54
CA ILE A 97 -14.04 7.38 0.33
C ILE A 97 -14.80 8.71 0.19
N MET A 98 -15.16 9.13 -1.02
CA MET A 98 -15.93 10.37 -1.23
C MET A 98 -17.32 10.29 -0.62
N ALA A 99 -18.01 9.15 -0.80
CA ALA A 99 -19.29 8.88 -0.15
C ALA A 99 -19.16 8.95 1.39
N TYR A 100 -18.10 8.36 1.94
CA TYR A 100 -17.84 8.39 3.38
C TYR A 100 -17.63 9.82 3.90
N LEU A 101 -16.80 10.61 3.21
CA LEU A 101 -16.58 12.03 3.54
C LEU A 101 -17.89 12.81 3.50
N SER A 102 -18.72 12.61 2.47
CA SER A 102 -20.03 13.30 2.36
C SER A 102 -21.01 12.93 3.48
N LEU A 103 -20.94 11.68 3.96
CA LEU A 103 -21.85 11.17 4.98
C LEU A 103 -21.40 11.53 6.38
N LYS A 104 -20.09 11.49 6.63
CA LYS A 104 -19.50 11.62 7.97
C LYS A 104 -18.97 13.00 8.25
N GLY A 105 -18.69 13.82 7.24
CA GLY A 105 -18.38 15.23 7.40
C GLY A 105 -19.60 16.02 7.86
N LEU A 106 -19.48 16.77 8.95
CA LEU A 106 -20.57 17.58 9.51
C LEU A 106 -20.72 18.94 8.81
N ASP A 107 -19.58 19.51 8.45
CA ASP A 107 -19.42 20.77 7.72
C ASP A 107 -18.11 20.73 6.90
N GLU A 108 -17.80 21.83 6.21
CA GLU A 108 -16.63 21.92 5.33
C GLU A 108 -15.32 21.72 6.10
N GLU A 109 -15.14 22.38 7.24
CA GLU A 109 -13.93 22.31 8.06
C GLU A 109 -13.74 20.89 8.63
N ASP A 110 -14.80 20.28 9.15
CA ASP A 110 -14.78 18.91 9.65
C ASP A 110 -14.48 17.89 8.54
N THR A 111 -15.04 18.10 7.34
CA THR A 111 -14.79 17.25 6.16
C THR A 111 -13.32 17.33 5.73
N GLN A 112 -12.76 18.54 5.68
CA GLN A 112 -11.34 18.75 5.37
C GLN A 112 -10.44 18.10 6.41
N ASN A 113 -10.74 18.26 7.70
CA ASN A 113 -9.99 17.63 8.79
C ASN A 113 -10.03 16.09 8.71
N LEU A 114 -11.20 15.52 8.41
CA LEU A 114 -11.36 14.08 8.20
C LEU A 114 -10.58 13.60 6.97
N TYR A 115 -10.60 14.36 5.88
CA TYR A 115 -9.81 14.06 4.69
C TYR A 115 -8.30 14.08 4.96
N VAL A 116 -7.79 15.08 5.69
CA VAL A 116 -6.36 15.15 6.04
C VAL A 116 -5.93 13.89 6.78
N LYS A 117 -6.73 13.43 7.75
CA LYS A 117 -6.49 12.19 8.48
C LYS A 117 -6.47 10.96 7.57
N ILE A 118 -7.48 10.80 6.72
CA ILE A 118 -7.56 9.74 5.70
C ILE A 118 -6.34 9.76 4.77
N ARG A 119 -5.96 10.94 4.29
CA ARG A 119 -4.80 11.14 3.42
C ARG A 119 -3.51 10.72 4.12
N VAL A 120 -3.28 11.17 5.35
CA VAL A 120 -2.11 10.79 6.15
C VAL A 120 -2.05 9.29 6.38
N ALA A 121 -3.17 8.66 6.72
CA ALA A 121 -3.25 7.21 6.90
C ALA A 121 -2.94 6.43 5.61
N PHE A 122 -3.40 6.93 4.46
CA PHE A 122 -3.11 6.31 3.17
C PHE A 122 -1.63 6.47 2.76
N LEU A 123 -1.10 7.70 2.80
CA LEU A 123 0.26 8.00 2.36
C LEU A 123 1.33 7.30 3.22
N ASN A 124 1.02 7.05 4.50
CA ASN A 124 1.89 6.34 5.43
C ASN A 124 1.47 4.86 5.64
N SER A 125 0.60 4.34 4.80
CA SER A 125 0.04 2.99 4.97
C SER A 125 1.12 1.91 4.88
N GLU A 126 1.18 1.08 5.92
CA GLU A 126 2.00 -0.13 5.98
C GLU A 126 1.32 -1.37 5.37
N ALA A 127 0.16 -1.21 4.74
CA ALA A 127 -0.57 -2.29 4.11
C ALA A 127 0.31 -2.99 3.06
N ILE A 128 0.46 -4.30 3.19
CA ILE A 128 1.25 -5.10 2.26
C ILE A 128 0.44 -5.33 0.99
N VAL A 129 0.92 -4.79 -0.14
CA VAL A 129 0.29 -4.97 -1.46
C VAL A 129 0.68 -6.32 -2.05
N GLY A 130 1.95 -6.72 -1.88
CA GLY A 130 2.48 -7.97 -2.40
C GLY A 130 3.92 -8.21 -1.99
N TYR A 131 4.54 -9.22 -2.60
CA TYR A 131 5.93 -9.58 -2.36
C TYR A 131 6.78 -9.31 -3.61
N GLY A 132 7.90 -8.61 -3.42
CA GLY A 132 8.89 -8.32 -4.43
C GLY A 132 9.94 -9.43 -4.59
N LYS A 133 11.03 -9.10 -5.30
CA LYS A 133 12.17 -10.01 -5.48
C LYS A 133 12.76 -10.39 -4.13
N GLY A 134 13.02 -11.68 -3.93
CA GLY A 134 13.57 -12.18 -2.66
C GLY A 134 12.55 -12.24 -1.52
N ASN A 135 11.25 -12.21 -1.84
CA ASN A 135 10.15 -12.28 -0.87
C ASN A 135 10.09 -11.09 0.10
N SER A 136 10.60 -9.92 -0.32
CA SER A 136 10.47 -8.67 0.43
C SER A 136 9.04 -8.16 0.35
N GLU A 137 8.46 -7.76 1.49
CA GLU A 137 7.16 -7.08 1.51
C GLU A 137 7.25 -5.74 0.78
N ILE A 138 6.26 -5.45 -0.05
CA ILE A 138 6.07 -4.15 -0.69
C ILE A 138 4.80 -3.53 -0.12
N LYS A 139 4.96 -2.40 0.58
CA LYS A 139 3.88 -1.67 1.24
C LYS A 139 3.31 -0.57 0.34
N ILE A 140 2.13 -0.05 0.67
CA ILE A 140 1.56 1.13 -0.03
C ILE A 140 2.54 2.31 0.04
N VAL A 141 3.09 2.62 1.21
CA VAL A 141 4.06 3.72 1.38
C VAL A 141 5.28 3.60 0.45
N ASP A 142 5.72 2.38 0.11
CA ASP A 142 6.83 2.17 -0.82
C ASP A 142 6.43 2.54 -2.25
N LEU A 143 5.21 2.18 -2.66
CA LEU A 143 4.65 2.53 -3.96
C LEU A 143 4.38 4.04 -4.09
N ILE A 144 3.93 4.69 -3.01
CA ILE A 144 3.75 6.15 -2.96
C ILE A 144 5.08 6.88 -3.21
N LYS A 145 6.16 6.44 -2.55
CA LYS A 145 7.50 7.03 -2.75
C LYS A 145 7.98 6.86 -4.18
N GLU A 146 7.75 5.69 -4.77
CA GLU A 146 8.11 5.42 -6.16
C GLU A 146 7.30 6.27 -7.15
N LEU A 147 5.98 6.37 -6.98
CA LEU A 147 5.14 7.21 -7.83
C LEU A 147 5.50 8.69 -7.73
N THR A 148 5.77 9.18 -6.52
CA THR A 148 6.25 10.55 -6.29
C THR A 148 7.56 10.82 -7.03
N LEU A 149 8.50 9.85 -7.03
CA LEU A 149 9.74 9.95 -7.78
C LEU A 149 9.51 9.98 -9.30
N ILE A 150 8.58 9.16 -9.81
CA ILE A 150 8.23 9.17 -11.24
C ILE A 150 7.60 10.51 -11.63
N ASN A 151 6.67 11.03 -10.83
CA ASN A 151 6.01 12.32 -11.05
C ASN A 151 7.02 13.48 -11.04
N SER A 152 7.96 13.51 -10.09
CA SER A 152 9.00 14.56 -10.01
C SER A 152 9.98 14.56 -11.19
N ARG A 153 10.11 13.44 -11.91
CA ARG A 153 10.95 13.30 -13.12
C ARG A 153 10.20 13.62 -14.43
N GLY A 154 9.00 14.20 -14.34
CA GLY A 154 8.20 14.56 -15.51
C GLY A 154 7.33 13.43 -16.06
N ARG A 155 7.04 12.41 -15.23
CA ARG A 155 6.09 11.32 -15.54
C ARG A 155 6.45 10.54 -16.81
N ASP A 156 7.70 10.08 -16.86
CA ASP A 156 8.23 9.27 -17.97
C ASP A 156 7.30 8.07 -18.28
N SER A 157 6.87 7.96 -19.55
CA SER A 157 5.88 6.96 -19.95
C SER A 157 6.36 5.52 -19.76
N MET A 158 7.67 5.28 -19.88
CA MET A 158 8.25 3.95 -19.70
C MET A 158 8.28 3.61 -18.20
N ALA A 159 8.71 4.53 -17.35
CA ALA A 159 8.69 4.37 -15.90
C ALA A 159 7.26 4.15 -15.37
N MET A 160 6.27 4.88 -15.87
CA MET A 160 4.87 4.64 -15.53
C MET A 160 4.43 3.23 -15.97
N ALA A 161 4.73 2.80 -17.20
CA ALA A 161 4.34 1.47 -17.67
C ALA A 161 4.96 0.35 -16.81
N GLU A 162 6.22 0.49 -16.40
CA GLU A 162 6.87 -0.43 -15.46
C GLU A 162 6.19 -0.43 -14.09
N PHE A 163 5.78 0.75 -13.60
CA PHE A 163 5.06 0.89 -12.34
C PHE A 163 3.67 0.23 -12.37
N TYR A 164 2.90 0.42 -13.46
CA TYR A 164 1.63 -0.27 -13.69
C TYR A 164 1.79 -1.80 -13.69
N GLU A 165 2.77 -2.32 -14.41
CA GLU A 165 3.02 -3.77 -14.47
C GLU A 165 3.51 -4.31 -13.10
N LYS A 166 4.27 -3.52 -12.34
CA LYS A 166 4.67 -3.87 -10.97
C LYS A 166 3.44 -4.02 -10.06
N ILE A 167 2.54 -3.04 -10.03
CA ILE A 167 1.33 -3.08 -9.19
C ILE A 167 0.46 -4.26 -9.56
N LYS A 168 0.26 -4.49 -10.87
CA LYS A 168 -0.47 -5.65 -11.37
C LYS A 168 0.11 -6.97 -10.85
N ASN A 169 1.42 -7.14 -10.90
CA ASN A 169 2.07 -8.37 -10.41
C ASN A 169 2.02 -8.51 -8.88
N LEU A 170 1.94 -7.40 -8.14
CA LEU A 170 1.80 -7.42 -6.68
C LEU A 170 0.37 -7.78 -6.23
N LEU A 171 -0.64 -7.13 -6.83
CA LEU A 171 -2.06 -7.36 -6.52
C LEU A 171 -2.57 -8.68 -7.09
N PHE A 172 -2.13 -9.03 -8.29
CA PHE A 172 -2.62 -10.18 -9.07
C PHE A 172 -1.49 -11.12 -9.50
N PRO A 173 -0.74 -11.71 -8.55
CA PRO A 173 0.34 -12.64 -8.87
C PRO A 173 -0.18 -13.86 -9.64
N SER A 174 0.48 -14.19 -10.76
CA SER A 174 0.02 -15.23 -11.69
C SER A 174 -0.02 -16.65 -11.11
N ASN A 175 0.69 -16.88 -10.00
CA ASN A 175 0.79 -18.16 -9.30
C ASN A 175 -0.22 -18.32 -8.16
N ASP A 176 -1.09 -17.35 -7.91
CA ASP A 176 -2.12 -17.47 -6.87
C ASP A 176 -3.38 -18.14 -7.42
N SER A 177 -3.64 -19.37 -6.96
CA SER A 177 -4.79 -20.16 -7.37
C SER A 177 -6.12 -19.63 -6.84
N TRP A 178 -6.11 -18.93 -5.69
CA TRP A 178 -7.33 -18.45 -5.05
C TRP A 178 -7.90 -17.21 -5.71
N LEU A 179 -7.05 -16.38 -6.33
CA LEU A 179 -7.49 -15.23 -7.14
C LEU A 179 -8.55 -15.64 -8.16
N LYS A 180 -8.27 -16.65 -8.97
CA LYS A 180 -9.20 -17.10 -10.03
C LYS A 180 -10.47 -17.75 -9.48
N GLU A 181 -10.44 -18.24 -8.25
CA GLU A 181 -11.57 -18.93 -7.65
C GLU A 181 -12.56 -17.96 -6.99
N PHE A 182 -12.06 -16.91 -6.35
CA PHE A 182 -12.88 -16.01 -5.55
C PHE A 182 -13.09 -14.62 -6.14
N ILE A 183 -12.31 -14.23 -7.15
CA ILE A 183 -12.26 -12.86 -7.64
C ILE A 183 -12.64 -12.81 -9.12
N ASP A 184 -13.64 -12.01 -9.44
CA ASP A 184 -14.06 -11.66 -10.80
C ASP A 184 -13.97 -10.14 -10.98
N VAL A 185 -12.74 -9.66 -11.19
CA VAL A 185 -12.43 -8.22 -11.32
C VAL A 185 -11.55 -8.01 -12.54
N ASP A 186 -11.78 -6.91 -13.28
CA ASP A 186 -10.85 -6.47 -14.31
C ASP A 186 -9.55 -5.98 -13.66
N TYR A 187 -8.49 -6.78 -13.78
CA TYR A 187 -7.19 -6.48 -13.19
C TYR A 187 -6.61 -5.16 -13.69
N LYS A 188 -6.87 -4.80 -14.95
CA LYS A 188 -6.40 -3.54 -15.50
C LYS A 188 -7.13 -2.38 -14.82
N GLU A 189 -8.44 -2.50 -14.66
CA GLU A 189 -9.24 -1.48 -13.96
C GLU A 189 -8.81 -1.31 -12.51
N ALA A 190 -8.62 -2.41 -11.76
CA ALA A 190 -8.17 -2.35 -10.37
C ALA A 190 -6.78 -1.71 -10.22
N VAL A 191 -5.85 -2.00 -11.14
CA VAL A 191 -4.52 -1.37 -11.15
C VAL A 191 -4.62 0.12 -11.47
N MET A 192 -5.43 0.51 -12.45
CA MET A 192 -5.68 1.92 -12.76
C MET A 192 -6.25 2.65 -11.54
N LYS A 193 -7.30 2.10 -10.92
CA LYS A 193 -7.90 2.65 -9.69
C LYS A 193 -6.90 2.78 -8.55
N MET A 194 -5.97 1.84 -8.38
CA MET A 194 -4.89 1.96 -7.39
C MET A 194 -3.97 3.15 -7.68
N VAL A 195 -3.50 3.28 -8.92
CA VAL A 195 -2.59 4.37 -9.33
C VAL A 195 -3.29 5.73 -9.23
N ASP A 196 -4.52 5.79 -9.71
CA ASP A 196 -5.40 6.95 -9.65
C ASP A 196 -5.62 7.41 -8.20
N LEU A 197 -5.92 6.47 -7.29
CA LEU A 197 -6.06 6.76 -5.87
C LEU A 197 -4.76 7.27 -5.25
N MET A 198 -3.61 6.70 -5.63
CA MET A 198 -2.31 7.18 -5.19
C MET A 198 -2.01 8.60 -5.68
N ASP A 199 -2.25 8.87 -6.96
CA ASP A 199 -2.06 10.20 -7.56
C ASP A 199 -2.97 11.22 -6.87
N PHE A 200 -4.24 10.87 -6.59
CA PHE A 200 -5.18 11.71 -5.86
C PHE A 200 -4.65 12.11 -4.49
N PHE A 201 -4.28 11.16 -3.63
CA PHE A 201 -3.78 11.49 -2.29
C PHE A 201 -2.41 12.17 -2.31
N ILE A 202 -1.59 11.95 -3.33
CA ILE A 202 -0.33 12.69 -3.47
C ILE A 202 -0.61 14.16 -3.83
N THR A 203 -1.57 14.43 -4.70
CA THR A 203 -1.74 15.74 -5.35
C THR A 203 -2.80 16.65 -4.73
N VAL A 204 -3.84 16.09 -4.12
CA VAL A 204 -4.98 16.86 -3.61
C VAL A 204 -4.71 17.27 -2.17
N GLU A 205 -4.62 18.57 -1.94
CA GLU A 205 -4.52 19.14 -0.60
C GLU A 205 -5.92 19.41 -0.01
N SER A 206 -6.00 19.73 1.29
CA SER A 206 -7.28 19.96 1.99
C SER A 206 -8.11 21.09 1.36
N ASP A 207 -7.44 22.11 0.84
CA ASP A 207 -8.06 23.33 0.32
C ASP A 207 -8.74 23.09 -1.04
N ASP A 208 -8.31 22.05 -1.77
CA ASP A 208 -8.92 21.65 -3.04
C ASP A 208 -10.17 20.77 -2.83
N LEU A 209 -10.31 20.15 -1.66
CA LEU A 209 -11.35 19.17 -1.36
C LEU A 209 -12.78 19.70 -1.54
N PRO A 210 -13.15 20.92 -1.10
CA PRO A 210 -14.52 21.41 -1.26
C PRO A 210 -14.98 21.43 -2.72
N GLY A 211 -14.12 21.85 -3.65
CA GLY A 211 -14.42 21.86 -5.08
C GLY A 211 -14.58 20.44 -5.65
N ILE A 212 -13.75 19.50 -5.21
CA ILE A 212 -13.85 18.09 -5.64
C ILE A 212 -15.13 17.44 -5.08
N MET A 213 -15.47 17.73 -3.83
CA MET A 213 -16.71 17.26 -3.20
C MET A 213 -17.95 17.81 -3.89
N ASP A 214 -17.95 19.10 -4.26
CA ASP A 214 -19.04 19.71 -5.03
C ASP A 214 -19.20 19.02 -6.39
N MET A 215 -18.11 18.77 -7.11
CA MET A 215 -18.13 18.03 -8.38
C MET A 215 -18.62 16.59 -8.22
N TYR A 216 -18.30 15.93 -7.10
CA TYR A 216 -18.75 14.58 -6.79
C TYR A 216 -20.26 14.53 -6.49
N LEU A 217 -20.75 15.43 -5.64
CA LEU A 217 -22.15 15.48 -5.21
C LEU A 217 -23.10 16.02 -6.29
N HIS A 218 -22.59 16.90 -7.15
CA HIS A 218 -23.34 17.59 -8.19
C HIS A 218 -22.80 17.30 -9.58
N SER A 219 -22.47 16.03 -9.85
CA SER A 219 -21.88 15.58 -11.12
C SER A 219 -22.68 16.02 -12.37
N GLU A 220 -23.99 16.23 -12.24
CA GLU A 220 -24.89 16.75 -13.28
C GLU A 220 -24.60 18.19 -13.70
N LEU A 221 -24.04 19.00 -12.80
CA LEU A 221 -23.63 20.38 -13.07
C LEU A 221 -22.28 20.45 -13.80
N TYR A 222 -21.53 19.35 -13.77
CA TYR A 222 -20.21 19.20 -14.38
C TYR A 222 -20.21 18.03 -15.37
N PRO A 223 -20.95 18.12 -16.49
CA PRO A 223 -21.11 16.99 -17.44
C PRO A 223 -19.82 16.56 -18.15
N THR A 224 -18.78 17.39 -18.14
CA THR A 224 -17.43 17.01 -18.58
C THR A 224 -16.58 16.34 -17.49
N ALA A 225 -17.08 16.26 -16.25
CA ALA A 225 -16.42 15.70 -15.09
C ALA A 225 -16.92 14.29 -14.69
N SER A 226 -18.01 13.78 -15.27
CA SER A 226 -18.56 12.46 -14.92
C SER A 226 -17.66 11.25 -15.26
N THR A 227 -16.48 11.47 -15.83
CA THR A 227 -15.42 10.44 -16.02
C THR A 227 -14.21 10.63 -15.11
N VAL A 228 -14.21 11.60 -14.19
CA VAL A 228 -13.05 11.94 -13.36
C VAL A 228 -13.06 11.13 -12.05
N ALA A 229 -12.94 9.80 -12.16
CA ALA A 229 -11.91 9.16 -11.34
C ALA A 229 -10.57 9.81 -11.77
N PRO A 230 -9.60 10.05 -10.88
CA PRO A 230 -8.58 11.09 -11.03
C PRO A 230 -7.69 10.90 -12.27
N THR A 231 -8.24 11.25 -13.43
CA THR A 231 -7.52 11.46 -14.67
C THR A 231 -7.06 12.90 -14.56
N SER A 232 -5.95 13.05 -13.82
CA SER A 232 -5.03 14.16 -13.85
C SER A 232 -5.42 15.30 -14.80
N ALA A 233 -5.76 16.45 -14.22
CA ALA A 233 -5.84 17.73 -14.91
C ALA A 233 -4.44 18.16 -15.39
N LYS A 234 -3.96 17.48 -16.45
CA LYS A 234 -2.99 17.89 -17.48
C LYS A 234 -2.81 16.69 -18.44
N GLN A 235 -3.59 16.73 -19.52
CA GLN A 235 -3.50 15.97 -20.78
C GLN A 235 -2.53 14.75 -20.80
N VAL A 236 -3.09 13.55 -20.87
CA VAL A 236 -2.38 12.35 -21.34
C VAL A 236 -3.07 11.83 -22.60
N GLN A 237 -2.31 11.82 -23.70
CA GLN A 237 -2.66 11.13 -24.95
C GLN A 237 -2.85 9.64 -24.68
N SER A 238 -3.91 9.08 -25.25
CA SER A 238 -4.24 7.65 -25.20
C SER A 238 -3.06 6.78 -25.67
N ILE A 239 -2.44 6.04 -24.76
CA ILE A 239 -1.52 4.96 -25.11
C ILE A 239 -2.38 3.75 -25.55
N SER A 240 -2.42 3.51 -26.86
CA SER A 240 -3.06 2.34 -27.46
C SER A 240 -2.22 1.09 -27.20
N PHE A 241 -2.72 0.20 -26.34
CA PHE A 241 -2.15 -1.13 -26.16
C PHE A 241 -2.59 -2.04 -27.31
N ASN A 242 -1.75 -2.19 -28.33
CA ASN A 242 -1.91 -3.28 -29.30
C ASN A 242 -1.35 -4.58 -28.70
N GLN A 243 -2.23 -5.55 -28.46
CA GLN A 243 -1.87 -6.93 -28.14
C GLN A 243 -1.17 -7.59 -29.35
N PRO A 244 -0.09 -8.37 -29.17
CA PRO A 244 0.36 -9.29 -30.20
C PRO A 244 -0.56 -10.52 -30.27
N GLU A 245 -0.98 -10.85 -31.48
CA GLU A 245 -1.80 -12.00 -31.81
C GLU A 245 -1.20 -13.34 -31.37
N THR A 246 -2.10 -14.26 -31.07
CA THR A 246 -1.89 -15.66 -30.70
C THR A 246 -1.08 -16.44 -31.74
N VAL A 247 0.13 -16.87 -31.36
CA VAL A 247 0.89 -17.87 -32.13
C VAL A 247 0.49 -19.27 -31.66
N LYS A 248 -0.11 -20.02 -32.60
CA LYS A 248 -0.58 -21.39 -32.47
C LYS A 248 0.55 -22.36 -32.06
N GLU A 249 0.26 -23.19 -31.07
CA GLU A 249 1.07 -24.34 -30.65
C GLU A 249 1.37 -25.29 -31.82
N LYS A 250 2.66 -25.65 -31.96
CA LYS A 250 3.10 -26.75 -32.81
C LYS A 250 3.68 -27.84 -31.90
N LYS A 251 2.95 -28.94 -31.75
CA LYS A 251 3.40 -30.19 -31.12
C LYS A 251 4.68 -30.68 -31.81
N VAL A 252 5.78 -30.81 -31.05
CA VAL A 252 6.96 -31.58 -31.45
C VAL A 252 7.17 -32.69 -30.43
N VAL A 253 6.99 -33.92 -30.90
CA VAL A 253 7.32 -35.17 -30.21
C VAL A 253 8.83 -35.39 -30.35
N LEU A 254 9.52 -35.68 -29.24
CA LEU A 254 10.90 -36.19 -29.27
C LEU A 254 11.03 -37.47 -28.41
N PRO A 255 11.88 -38.42 -28.84
CA PRO A 255 11.91 -39.78 -28.31
C PRO A 255 12.83 -39.93 -27.09
N ALA A 256 12.49 -40.93 -26.28
CA ALA A 256 13.24 -41.36 -25.12
C ALA A 256 14.68 -41.83 -25.47
N LYS A 257 15.67 -41.32 -24.74
CA LYS A 257 17.03 -41.89 -24.71
C LYS A 257 17.43 -42.13 -23.26
N LYS A 258 17.72 -43.39 -22.94
CA LYS A 258 18.31 -43.86 -21.68
C LYS A 258 19.72 -43.31 -21.54
N THR A 259 20.05 -42.78 -20.36
CA THR A 259 21.43 -42.48 -19.96
C THR A 259 21.69 -43.08 -18.59
N GLU A 260 22.77 -43.86 -18.51
CA GLU A 260 23.32 -44.51 -17.33
C GLU A 260 23.72 -43.51 -16.23
N VAL A 261 23.49 -43.93 -14.98
CA VAL A 261 23.93 -43.24 -13.77
C VAL A 261 25.37 -43.64 -13.46
N LYS A 262 26.29 -42.67 -13.46
CA LYS A 262 27.58 -42.78 -12.76
C LYS A 262 27.53 -41.90 -11.51
N ALA A 263 27.76 -42.52 -10.36
CA ALA A 263 27.85 -41.86 -9.06
C ALA A 263 29.06 -40.91 -9.04
N ILE A 264 28.82 -39.64 -8.67
CA ILE A 264 29.86 -38.67 -8.34
C ILE A 264 29.79 -38.41 -6.84
N VAL A 265 30.91 -38.71 -6.19
CA VAL A 265 31.22 -38.45 -4.79
C VAL A 265 31.28 -36.93 -4.59
N SER A 266 30.42 -36.40 -3.73
CA SER A 266 30.35 -34.99 -3.36
C SER A 266 31.42 -34.63 -2.31
N THR A 267 32.36 -33.77 -2.69
CA THR A 267 33.22 -33.03 -1.76
C THR A 267 32.50 -31.77 -1.26
N PRO A 268 32.69 -31.37 0.01
CA PRO A 268 32.05 -30.20 0.59
C PRO A 268 32.67 -28.89 0.07
N THR A 269 31.81 -28.00 -0.43
CA THR A 269 32.16 -26.64 -0.87
C THR A 269 32.35 -25.72 0.36
N PRO A 270 33.34 -24.81 0.37
CA PRO A 270 33.58 -23.91 1.50
C PRO A 270 32.47 -22.89 1.66
N ILE A 271 32.02 -22.69 2.90
CA ILE A 271 31.04 -21.67 3.30
C ILE A 271 31.65 -20.28 3.03
N PRO A 272 30.99 -19.39 2.27
CA PRO A 272 31.46 -18.02 2.08
C PRO A 272 31.43 -17.25 3.42
N PRO A 273 32.44 -16.39 3.68
CA PRO A 273 32.55 -15.66 4.93
C PRO A 273 31.37 -14.68 5.12
N LYS A 274 30.83 -14.64 6.35
CA LYS A 274 29.79 -13.68 6.76
C LYS A 274 30.26 -12.25 6.48
N PRO A 275 29.39 -11.38 5.91
CA PRO A 275 29.73 -9.97 5.73
C PRO A 275 29.97 -9.32 7.10
N VAL A 276 31.18 -8.77 7.26
CA VAL A 276 31.59 -7.99 8.42
C VAL A 276 30.84 -6.67 8.37
N LYS A 277 29.92 -6.44 9.33
CA LYS A 277 29.21 -5.16 9.45
C LYS A 277 30.23 -4.03 9.64
N PRO A 278 30.14 -2.90 8.91
CA PRO A 278 31.00 -1.76 9.15
C PRO A 278 30.81 -1.25 10.58
N PRO A 279 31.87 -0.79 11.26
CA PRO A 279 31.76 -0.24 12.60
C PRO A 279 30.83 0.99 12.58
N VAL A 280 29.88 1.03 13.51
CA VAL A 280 28.94 2.14 13.67
C VAL A 280 29.74 3.38 14.10
N PRO A 281 29.70 4.50 13.35
CA PRO A 281 30.37 5.74 13.73
C PRO A 281 29.77 6.30 15.03
N SER A 282 30.56 7.06 15.79
CA SER A 282 30.06 7.65 17.02
C SER A 282 28.98 8.70 16.72
N TYR A 283 28.07 8.92 17.65
CA TYR A 283 27.07 9.97 17.58
C TYR A 283 27.68 11.36 17.24
N LEU A 284 28.85 11.66 17.80
CA LEU A 284 29.55 12.92 17.54
C LEU A 284 30.02 13.03 16.09
N ASP A 285 30.36 11.92 15.45
CA ASP A 285 30.79 11.89 14.05
C ASP A 285 29.60 12.07 13.10
N ILE A 286 28.47 11.42 13.40
CA ILE A 286 27.21 11.60 12.67
C ILE A 286 26.75 13.06 12.73
N LYS A 287 26.76 13.65 13.94
CA LYS A 287 26.42 15.06 14.13
C LYS A 287 27.34 15.99 13.33
N LYS A 288 28.65 15.72 13.28
CA LYS A 288 29.59 16.51 12.46
C LYS A 288 29.29 16.38 10.97
N GLU A 289 29.02 15.17 10.49
CA GLU A 289 28.69 14.90 9.09
C GLU A 289 27.44 15.69 8.67
N VAL A 290 26.37 15.66 9.47
CA VAL A 290 25.13 16.41 9.19
C VAL A 290 25.39 17.92 9.22
N ASN A 291 26.12 18.44 10.20
CA ASN A 291 26.42 19.88 10.26
C ASN A 291 27.34 20.36 9.12
N LEU A 292 28.08 19.47 8.46
CA LEU A 292 28.90 19.81 7.28
C LEU A 292 28.06 19.89 6.00
N VAL A 293 27.03 19.06 5.88
CA VAL A 293 26.18 18.96 4.68
C VAL A 293 25.08 20.01 4.69
N PHE A 294 24.45 20.26 5.83
CA PHE A 294 23.29 21.14 5.95
C PHE A 294 23.64 22.49 6.54
N LYS A 295 23.21 23.56 5.86
CA LYS A 295 23.42 24.95 6.32
C LYS A 295 22.43 25.29 7.43
N LYS A 296 22.88 26.15 8.34
CA LYS A 296 22.04 26.73 9.38
C LYS A 296 21.69 28.17 9.09
N ASP A 297 20.55 28.62 9.58
CA ASP A 297 20.12 30.00 9.55
C ASP A 297 20.76 30.84 10.67
N GLN A 298 20.27 32.07 10.85
CA GLN A 298 20.77 33.02 11.84
C GLN A 298 20.39 32.64 13.28
N ASP A 299 19.35 31.82 13.44
CA ASP A 299 18.85 31.34 14.73
C ASP A 299 19.52 30.02 15.14
N GLY A 300 20.36 29.45 14.26
CA GLY A 300 21.13 28.24 14.49
C GLY A 300 20.38 26.95 14.17
N GLU A 301 19.23 27.05 13.49
CA GLU A 301 18.42 25.94 13.01
C GLU A 301 18.80 25.55 11.59
N PHE A 302 18.53 24.31 11.19
CA PHE A 302 18.83 23.88 9.82
C PHE A 302 17.80 24.44 8.84
N VAL A 303 18.28 25.04 7.75
CA VAL A 303 17.41 25.59 6.69
C VAL A 303 16.62 24.48 5.97
N ASP A 304 17.19 23.28 5.90
CA ASP A 304 16.61 22.10 5.26
C ASP A 304 16.43 20.97 6.29
N LEU A 305 15.37 21.07 7.09
CA LEU A 305 15.04 20.08 8.14
C LEU A 305 14.72 18.71 7.55
N ASP A 306 13.94 18.67 6.46
CA ASP A 306 13.57 17.43 5.80
C ASP A 306 14.81 16.70 5.25
N GLY A 307 15.76 17.45 4.68
CA GLY A 307 17.05 16.91 4.26
C GLY A 307 17.84 16.29 5.42
N VAL A 308 17.86 16.94 6.59
CA VAL A 308 18.53 16.43 7.79
C VAL A 308 17.90 15.12 8.27
N LEU A 309 16.57 15.05 8.37
CA LEU A 309 15.85 13.85 8.81
C LEU A 309 16.00 12.68 7.82
N ASN A 310 15.97 12.98 6.52
CA ASN A 310 16.24 11.99 5.48
C ASN A 310 17.66 11.45 5.57
N LYS A 311 18.65 12.33 5.79
CA LYS A 311 20.05 11.91 5.92
C LYS A 311 20.27 11.01 7.14
N LEU A 312 19.66 11.33 8.27
CA LEU A 312 19.72 10.50 9.48
C LEU A 312 19.05 9.14 9.25
N SER A 313 17.93 9.10 8.53
CA SER A 313 17.27 7.84 8.14
C SER A 313 18.15 6.97 7.22
N GLU A 314 18.85 7.57 6.25
CA GLU A 314 19.83 6.86 5.42
C GLU A 314 20.96 6.25 6.25
N LEU A 315 21.51 7.03 7.20
CA LEU A 315 22.60 6.57 8.07
C LEU A 315 22.11 5.45 9.02
N ALA A 316 20.88 5.54 9.52
CA ALA A 316 20.26 4.50 10.33
C ALA A 316 20.18 3.17 9.57
N VAL A 317 19.75 3.19 8.30
CA VAL A 317 19.72 2.00 7.43
C VAL A 317 21.14 1.50 7.15
N LYS A 318 22.06 2.39 6.77
CA LYS A 318 23.45 2.06 6.42
C LYS A 318 24.20 1.35 7.54
N TYR A 319 23.99 1.78 8.79
CA TYR A 319 24.64 1.19 9.97
C TYR A 319 23.76 0.18 10.71
N SER A 320 22.53 -0.03 10.25
CA SER A 320 21.52 -0.88 10.92
C SER A 320 21.29 -0.48 12.38
N ASP A 321 21.20 0.83 12.64
CA ASP A 321 20.95 1.41 13.96
C ASP A 321 19.86 2.47 13.88
N ASN A 322 18.64 2.08 14.28
CA ASN A 322 17.46 2.95 14.25
C ASN A 322 17.60 4.18 15.16
N LYS A 323 18.47 4.12 16.19
CA LYS A 323 18.69 5.28 17.08
C LYS A 323 19.31 6.46 16.34
N ILE A 324 19.95 6.23 15.20
CA ILE A 324 20.51 7.30 14.36
C ILE A 324 19.42 8.21 13.81
N ALA A 325 18.25 7.66 13.44
CA ALA A 325 17.13 8.42 12.90
C ALA A 325 16.51 9.37 13.94
N GLU A 326 16.59 8.99 15.22
CA GLU A 326 16.01 9.74 16.35
C GLU A 326 16.98 10.77 16.94
N LEU A 327 18.20 10.90 16.40
CA LEU A 327 19.21 11.80 16.94
C LEU A 327 18.85 13.28 16.80
N TYR A 328 17.91 13.63 15.94
CA TYR A 328 17.43 14.99 15.77
C TYR A 328 15.90 14.99 15.83
N TYR A 329 15.36 15.59 16.90
CA TYR A 329 13.93 15.52 17.23
C TYR A 329 13.40 16.89 17.60
N PHE A 330 12.09 17.06 17.55
CA PHE A 330 11.43 18.29 17.98
C PHE A 330 11.16 18.26 19.49
N ASP A 331 11.71 19.23 20.22
CA ASP A 331 11.42 19.41 21.64
C ASP A 331 10.22 20.34 21.81
N GLU A 332 9.05 19.76 22.09
CA GLU A 332 7.79 20.49 22.27
C GLU A 332 7.85 21.56 23.37
N LYS A 333 8.70 21.37 24.40
CA LYS A 333 8.80 22.34 25.50
C LYS A 333 9.53 23.62 25.11
N GLU A 334 10.51 23.48 24.22
CA GLU A 334 11.30 24.61 23.73
C GLU A 334 10.90 25.04 22.33
N ASN A 335 9.90 24.37 21.74
CA ASN A 335 9.35 24.61 20.40
C ASN A 335 10.45 24.71 19.33
N LYS A 336 11.46 23.82 19.41
CA LYS A 336 12.63 23.80 18.51
C LYS A 336 13.24 22.42 18.34
N PHE A 337 13.95 22.22 17.24
CA PHE A 337 14.65 20.96 16.98
C PHE A 337 15.96 20.84 17.76
N LYS A 338 16.18 19.69 18.39
CA LYS A 338 17.34 19.39 19.21
C LYS A 338 17.97 18.06 18.88
N TRP A 339 19.25 17.99 19.22
CA TRP A 339 20.05 16.80 19.14
C TRP A 339 19.84 15.92 20.40
N GLY A 340 19.42 14.67 20.23
CA GLY A 340 19.31 13.66 21.29
C GLY A 340 20.67 13.20 21.76
N VAL A 341 20.86 13.06 23.08
CA VAL A 341 22.13 12.69 23.73
C VAL A 341 22.28 11.17 23.76
#